data_AF-A0A7S7U0U7-F1
#
_entry.id   AF-A0A7S7U0U7-F1
#
_cell.length_a   1.000
_cell.length_b   1.000
_cell.length_c   1.000
_cell.angle_alpha   90.00
_cell.angle_beta   90.00
_cell.angle_gamma   90.00
#
_symmetry.space_group_name_H-M   'P 1'
#
loop_
_entity.id
_entity.type
_entity.pdbx_description
1 polymer ?
#
loop_
_entity_poly.entity_id
_entity_poly.type
_entity_poly.pdbx_seq_one_letter_code
_entity_poly.pdbx_strand_id
1 'polypeptide(L)'
;MTMIRMPATARFQPIAPQSNESPPMKDRTDKTLDRIRIELLTTFSAADWEAYNHLVGWLRETDMASHALKAGDRAPDFLLPDADGRLHSSEQLRRNGPLVLSFFRGGWCPFCTAELCALQAARDEFESIGATLAVVTPETRDFPRQLKWSLGLDLKVLSDVDYDVAMSYGVLFQVPDETKAHYSGLGFDFGARHGSTVWMLPIPATYVIDAEGRIRSAFVEPDFTIREDPAQILASLRQAASTSSWKAEGGKLHPGQSGDEPA
;
A
#
# COMPACT_ATOMS: atom_id res chain seq x y z
N MET A 1 -12.47 14.06 -36.73
CA MET A 1 -12.04 14.14 -35.32
C MET A 1 -11.25 12.87 -35.03
N THR A 2 -9.95 12.91 -35.27
CA THR A 2 -9.07 11.73 -35.24
C THR A 2 -8.73 11.43 -33.79
N MET A 3 -9.26 10.32 -33.25
CA MET A 3 -8.84 9.83 -31.94
C MET A 3 -7.37 9.42 -32.02
N ILE A 4 -6.50 10.18 -31.36
CA ILE A 4 -5.09 9.82 -31.19
C ILE A 4 -5.05 8.67 -30.19
N ARG A 5 -4.91 7.45 -30.71
CA ARG A 5 -4.75 6.23 -29.91
C ARG A 5 -3.34 6.26 -29.31
N MET A 6 -3.22 6.48 -27.99
CA MET A 6 -1.92 6.39 -27.31
C MET A 6 -1.33 4.98 -27.48
N PRO A 7 -0.02 4.85 -27.77
CA PRO A 7 0.62 3.56 -27.95
C PRO A 7 0.59 2.75 -26.64
N ALA A 8 0.51 1.41 -26.74
CA ALA A 8 0.45 0.49 -25.59
C ALA A 8 1.63 0.69 -24.62
N THR A 9 2.78 1.10 -25.15
CA THR A 9 4.00 1.42 -24.40
C THR A 9 3.86 2.62 -23.47
N ALA A 10 2.87 3.51 -23.64
CA ALA A 10 2.67 4.68 -22.76
C ALA A 10 1.78 4.40 -21.54
N ARG A 11 1.09 3.24 -21.50
CA ARG A 11 0.12 2.89 -20.43
C ARG A 11 0.77 2.33 -19.17
N PHE A 12 2.01 1.85 -19.31
CA PHE A 12 2.73 1.04 -18.33
C PHE A 12 4.22 1.36 -18.31
N GLN A 13 4.62 2.60 -18.64
CA GLN A 13 6.04 2.96 -18.52
C GLN A 13 6.48 2.91 -17.05
N PRO A 14 7.69 2.42 -16.76
CA PRO A 14 8.40 2.86 -15.56
C PRO A 14 8.33 4.38 -15.51
N ILE A 15 8.09 4.95 -14.34
CA ILE A 15 8.25 6.39 -14.14
C ILE A 15 9.72 6.68 -14.43
N ALA A 16 10.04 7.00 -15.68
CA ALA A 16 11.32 7.58 -16.03
C ALA A 16 11.40 8.92 -15.29
N PRO A 17 12.59 9.37 -14.82
CA PRO A 17 12.75 10.73 -14.36
C PRO A 17 12.47 11.67 -15.53
N GLN A 18 11.20 12.06 -15.68
CA GLN A 18 10.75 12.99 -16.70
C GLN A 18 11.16 14.40 -16.27
N SER A 19 11.71 15.14 -17.22
CA SER A 19 11.95 16.57 -17.12
C SER A 19 10.69 17.31 -16.66
N ASN A 20 10.94 18.31 -15.84
CA ASN A 20 10.03 19.20 -15.14
C ASN A 20 8.91 19.80 -16.01
N GLU A 21 7.87 19.04 -16.38
CA GLU A 21 6.62 19.56 -16.99
C GLU A 21 5.51 18.49 -17.17
N SER A 22 5.23 17.69 -16.14
CA SER A 22 3.95 16.94 -16.08
C SER A 22 2.97 17.67 -15.18
N PRO A 23 1.73 17.99 -15.64
CA PRO A 23 0.76 18.68 -14.80
C PRO A 23 0.37 17.78 -13.62
N PRO A 24 0.19 18.36 -12.42
CA PRO A 24 -0.07 17.57 -11.21
C PRO A 24 -1.40 16.82 -11.34
N MET A 25 -1.40 15.52 -11.01
CA MET A 25 -2.57 14.61 -10.97
C MET A 25 -3.58 14.96 -9.85
N LYS A 26 -4.02 16.22 -9.79
CA LYS A 26 -4.84 16.78 -8.70
C LYS A 26 -6.34 16.44 -8.77
N ASP A 27 -6.82 15.74 -9.79
CA ASP A 27 -8.26 15.61 -10.10
C ASP A 27 -8.79 14.16 -10.05
N ARG A 28 -8.36 13.36 -9.07
CA ARG A 28 -8.89 12.00 -8.83
C ARG A 28 -9.67 11.85 -7.52
N THR A 29 -9.81 12.93 -6.76
CA THR A 29 -10.41 12.96 -5.40
C THR A 29 -11.91 12.71 -5.35
N ASP A 30 -12.62 12.76 -6.47
CA ASP A 30 -14.08 12.54 -6.55
C ASP A 30 -14.47 11.11 -6.98
N LYS A 31 -13.51 10.21 -7.26
CA LYS A 31 -13.79 8.85 -7.72
C LYS A 31 -13.44 7.83 -6.65
N THR A 32 -14.40 6.98 -6.28
CA THR A 32 -14.12 5.77 -5.48
C THR A 32 -13.12 4.87 -6.21
N LEU A 33 -12.37 4.06 -5.47
CA LEU A 33 -11.39 3.12 -6.08
C LEU A 33 -12.06 2.17 -7.08
N ASP A 34 -13.33 1.78 -6.84
CA ASP A 34 -14.12 1.00 -7.79
C ASP A 34 -14.33 1.69 -9.14
N ARG A 35 -14.62 3.00 -9.13
CA ARG A 35 -14.79 3.76 -10.37
C ARG A 35 -13.47 3.88 -11.12
N ILE A 36 -12.37 4.16 -10.42
CA ILE A 36 -11.03 4.19 -11.01
C ILE A 36 -10.65 2.83 -11.58
N ARG A 37 -10.96 1.73 -10.86
CA ARG A 37 -10.75 0.36 -11.33
C ARG A 37 -11.47 0.11 -12.65
N ILE A 38 -12.76 0.43 -12.74
CA ILE A 38 -13.54 0.26 -13.98
C ILE A 38 -12.88 1.01 -15.14
N GLU A 39 -12.49 2.27 -14.91
CA GLU A 39 -11.82 3.09 -15.94
C GLU A 39 -10.49 2.48 -16.38
N LEU A 40 -9.64 2.05 -15.44
CA LEU A 40 -8.36 1.42 -15.75
C LEU A 40 -8.53 0.11 -16.52
N LEU A 41 -9.53 -0.70 -16.18
CA LEU A 41 -9.82 -1.96 -16.88
C LEU A 41 -10.22 -1.74 -18.34
N THR A 42 -10.82 -0.60 -18.70
CA THR A 42 -11.11 -0.27 -20.12
C THR A 42 -9.84 -0.08 -20.96
N THR A 43 -8.68 0.12 -20.32
CA THR A 43 -7.40 0.33 -20.99
C THR A 43 -6.63 -0.96 -21.29
N PHE A 44 -7.13 -2.11 -20.83
CA PHE A 44 -6.48 -3.40 -21.05
C PHE A 44 -6.60 -3.81 -22.52
N SER A 45 -5.48 -4.24 -23.11
CA SER A 45 -5.47 -4.96 -24.38
C SER A 45 -5.94 -6.42 -24.19
N ALA A 46 -6.12 -7.16 -25.28
CA ALA A 46 -6.43 -8.58 -25.19
C ALA A 46 -5.34 -9.38 -24.46
N ALA A 47 -4.07 -9.06 -24.72
CA ALA A 47 -2.94 -9.68 -24.02
C ALA A 47 -2.92 -9.32 -22.53
N ASP A 48 -3.27 -8.07 -22.16
CA ASP A 48 -3.37 -7.67 -20.75
C ASP A 48 -4.47 -8.45 -20.03
N TRP A 49 -5.62 -8.64 -20.67
CA TRP A 49 -6.72 -9.47 -20.14
C TRP A 49 -6.33 -10.93 -19.97
N GLU A 50 -5.62 -11.50 -20.93
CA GLU A 50 -5.12 -12.88 -20.85
C GLU A 50 -4.16 -13.06 -19.67
N ALA A 51 -3.15 -12.19 -19.57
CA ALA A 51 -2.18 -12.22 -18.47
C ALA A 51 -2.83 -11.96 -17.10
N TYR A 52 -3.80 -11.05 -17.04
CA TYR A 52 -4.60 -10.77 -15.84
C TYR A 52 -5.43 -11.99 -15.41
N ASN A 53 -6.21 -12.57 -16.34
CA ASN A 53 -7.07 -13.71 -16.04
C ASN A 53 -6.25 -14.92 -15.61
N HIS A 54 -5.10 -15.15 -16.27
CA HIS A 54 -4.16 -16.20 -15.89
C HIS A 54 -3.64 -16.01 -14.46
N LEU A 55 -3.12 -14.81 -14.13
CA LEU A 55 -2.56 -14.54 -12.81
C LEU A 55 -3.62 -14.65 -11.71
N VAL A 56 -4.77 -13.99 -11.88
CA VAL A 56 -5.83 -13.98 -10.86
C VAL A 56 -6.47 -15.37 -10.72
N GLY A 57 -6.66 -16.08 -11.83
CA GLY A 57 -7.12 -17.47 -11.83
C GLY A 57 -6.15 -18.37 -11.06
N TRP A 58 -4.87 -18.32 -11.42
CA TRP A 58 -3.82 -19.10 -10.75
C TRP A 58 -3.76 -18.82 -9.24
N LEU A 59 -3.76 -17.55 -8.82
CA LEU A 59 -3.75 -17.19 -7.38
C LEU A 59 -4.94 -17.74 -6.62
N ARG A 60 -6.13 -17.79 -7.24
CA ARG A 60 -7.35 -18.34 -6.64
C ARG A 60 -7.35 -19.86 -6.61
N GLU A 61 -6.90 -20.49 -7.69
CA GLU A 61 -6.82 -21.96 -7.81
C GLU A 61 -5.79 -22.56 -6.85
N THR A 62 -4.68 -21.86 -6.64
CA THR A 62 -3.63 -22.24 -5.69
C THR A 62 -3.91 -21.79 -4.26
N ASP A 63 -5.04 -21.09 -4.03
CA ASP A 63 -5.49 -20.59 -2.74
C ASP A 63 -4.41 -19.76 -2.00
N MET A 64 -3.59 -19.01 -2.74
CA MET A 64 -2.42 -18.33 -2.17
C MET A 64 -2.79 -17.33 -1.07
N ALA A 65 -3.97 -16.71 -1.15
CA ALA A 65 -4.44 -15.75 -0.14
C ALA A 65 -4.83 -16.41 1.19
N SER A 66 -5.07 -17.72 1.25
CA SER A 66 -5.40 -18.39 2.52
C SER A 66 -4.18 -18.54 3.44
N HIS A 67 -2.97 -18.35 2.90
CA HIS A 67 -1.73 -18.27 3.68
C HIS A 67 -1.55 -16.95 4.42
N ALA A 68 -2.31 -15.90 4.06
CA ALA A 68 -2.18 -14.59 4.66
C ALA A 68 -2.69 -14.57 6.11
N LEU A 69 -2.08 -13.71 6.92
CA LEU A 69 -2.55 -13.46 8.28
C LEU A 69 -3.98 -12.92 8.29
N LYS A 70 -4.73 -13.24 9.32
CA LYS A 70 -6.14 -12.84 9.47
C LYS A 70 -6.37 -12.03 10.74
N ALA A 71 -7.57 -11.45 10.85
CA ALA A 71 -8.00 -10.79 12.07
C ALA A 71 -7.88 -11.73 13.29
N GLY A 72 -7.31 -11.21 14.37
CA GLY A 72 -6.99 -11.95 15.59
C GLY A 72 -5.53 -12.41 15.70
N ASP A 73 -4.82 -12.56 14.58
CA ASP A 73 -3.41 -12.98 14.58
C ASP A 73 -2.49 -11.86 15.11
N ARG A 74 -1.29 -12.25 15.55
CA ARG A 74 -0.23 -11.29 15.89
C ARG A 74 0.51 -10.90 14.62
N ALA A 75 0.60 -9.59 14.36
CA ALA A 75 1.41 -9.05 13.29
C ALA A 75 2.91 -9.29 13.58
N PRO A 76 3.68 -9.90 12.65
CA PRO A 76 5.13 -9.98 12.73
C PRO A 76 5.75 -8.58 12.86
N ASP A 77 6.75 -8.46 13.72
CA ASP A 77 7.49 -7.21 13.85
C ASP A 77 8.53 -7.09 12.73
N PHE A 78 8.76 -5.86 12.25
CA PHE A 78 9.68 -5.59 11.14
C PHE A 78 10.50 -4.33 11.38
N LEU A 79 11.59 -4.19 10.61
CA LEU A 79 12.41 -2.99 10.51
C LEU A 79 12.74 -2.73 9.04
N LEU A 80 12.04 -1.77 8.42
CA LEU A 80 12.19 -1.50 6.99
C LEU A 80 12.72 -0.08 6.73
N PRO A 81 13.57 0.13 5.71
CA PRO A 81 13.95 1.46 5.26
C PRO A 81 12.79 2.14 4.52
N ASP A 82 12.63 3.44 4.75
CA ASP A 82 11.80 4.29 3.89
C ASP A 82 12.54 4.73 2.61
N ALA A 83 11.86 5.52 1.78
CA ALA A 83 12.41 6.08 0.54
C ALA A 83 13.68 6.94 0.74
N ASP A 84 13.97 7.42 1.96
CA ASP A 84 15.19 8.15 2.31
C ASP A 84 16.26 7.26 2.95
N GLY A 85 15.99 5.97 3.13
CA GLY A 85 16.85 5.02 3.82
C GLY A 85 16.75 5.08 5.34
N ARG A 86 15.79 5.83 5.92
CA ARG A 86 15.57 5.84 7.37
C ARG A 86 14.82 4.57 7.76
N LEU A 87 15.31 3.90 8.80
CA LEU A 87 14.67 2.67 9.30
C LEU A 87 13.46 2.99 10.17
N HIS A 88 12.36 2.29 9.93
CA HIS A 88 11.13 2.36 10.72
C HIS A 88 10.78 0.96 11.24
N SER A 89 10.58 0.83 12.56
CA SER A 89 10.10 -0.41 13.15
C SER A 89 8.57 -0.44 13.24
N SER A 90 7.97 -1.62 13.08
CA SER A 90 6.53 -1.85 13.31
C SER A 90 6.09 -1.35 14.70
N GLU A 91 6.91 -1.57 15.72
CA GLU A 91 6.66 -1.10 17.09
C GLU A 91 6.58 0.42 17.12
N GLN A 92 7.59 1.13 16.58
CA GLN A 92 7.61 2.59 16.54
C GLN A 92 6.38 3.16 15.82
N LEU A 93 5.98 2.54 14.71
CA LEU A 93 4.81 2.96 13.93
C LEU A 93 3.49 2.79 14.69
N ARG A 94 3.43 1.86 15.65
CA ARG A 94 2.27 1.56 16.50
C ARG A 94 2.26 2.28 17.86
N ARG A 95 3.29 3.08 18.18
CA ARG A 95 3.43 3.71 19.52
C ARG A 95 2.31 4.67 19.88
N ASN A 96 1.81 5.43 18.90
CA ASN A 96 0.84 6.50 19.14
C ASN A 96 -0.61 6.07 18.85
N GLY A 97 -0.81 4.85 18.38
CA GLY A 97 -2.10 4.34 17.94
C GLY A 97 -1.97 3.21 16.92
N PRO A 98 -3.07 2.81 16.27
CA PRO A 98 -3.06 1.71 15.33
C PRO A 98 -2.22 2.00 14.09
N LEU A 99 -1.63 0.95 13.51
CA LEU A 99 -0.94 0.99 12.23
C LEU A 99 -1.84 0.43 11.13
N VAL A 100 -2.04 1.21 10.07
CA VAL A 100 -2.54 0.70 8.79
C VAL A 100 -1.33 0.36 7.93
N LEU A 101 -1.20 -0.91 7.57
CA LEU A 101 -0.12 -1.44 6.75
C LEU A 101 -0.69 -1.96 5.44
N SER A 102 -0.41 -1.31 4.31
CA SER A 102 -0.84 -1.76 2.98
C SER A 102 0.33 -2.25 2.14
N PHE A 103 0.26 -3.48 1.64
CA PHE A 103 1.22 -4.10 0.73
C PHE A 103 0.80 -3.85 -0.71
N PHE A 104 1.72 -3.30 -1.53
CA PHE A 104 1.47 -3.03 -2.93
C PHE A 104 2.62 -3.49 -3.83
N ARG A 105 2.30 -3.76 -5.10
CA ARG A 105 3.21 -4.44 -6.03
C ARG A 105 4.36 -3.55 -6.53
N GLY A 106 4.14 -2.25 -6.55
CA GLY A 106 5.13 -1.25 -6.99
C GLY A 106 4.50 -0.06 -7.72
N GLY A 107 5.28 1.01 -7.87
CA GLY A 107 4.86 2.26 -8.50
C GLY A 107 4.54 2.17 -9.99
N TRP A 108 4.90 1.05 -10.64
CA TRP A 108 4.52 0.75 -12.02
C TRP A 108 3.06 0.31 -12.19
N CYS A 109 2.40 -0.12 -11.11
CA CYS A 109 1.06 -0.65 -11.18
C CYS A 109 0.02 0.49 -11.05
N PRO A 110 -0.85 0.72 -12.05
CA PRO A 110 -1.81 1.83 -12.01
C PRO A 110 -2.89 1.68 -10.93
N PHE A 111 -3.25 0.44 -10.56
CA PHE A 111 -4.18 0.18 -9.45
C PHE A 111 -3.52 0.48 -8.09
N CYS A 112 -2.22 0.18 -7.94
CA CYS A 112 -1.47 0.53 -6.73
C CYS A 112 -1.33 2.05 -6.60
N THR A 113 -0.97 2.76 -7.68
CA THR A 113 -0.84 4.23 -7.60
C THR A 113 -2.18 4.92 -7.34
N ALA A 114 -3.30 4.37 -7.85
CA ALA A 114 -4.64 4.84 -7.50
C ALA A 114 -4.95 4.68 -6.01
N GLU A 115 -4.66 3.51 -5.41
CA GLU A 115 -4.78 3.27 -3.97
C GLU A 115 -3.94 4.27 -3.17
N LEU A 116 -2.66 4.45 -3.53
CA LEU A 116 -1.77 5.38 -2.82
C LEU A 116 -2.27 6.83 -2.88
N CYS A 117 -2.83 7.28 -4.01
CA CYS A 117 -3.46 8.59 -4.11
C CYS A 117 -4.69 8.70 -3.20
N ALA A 118 -5.52 7.65 -3.11
CA ALA A 118 -6.69 7.65 -2.23
C ALA A 118 -6.30 7.66 -0.74
N LEU A 119 -5.30 6.87 -0.35
CA LEU A 119 -4.74 6.87 1.01
C LEU A 119 -4.12 8.23 1.35
N GLN A 120 -3.41 8.85 0.41
CA GLN A 120 -2.84 10.19 0.58
C GLN A 120 -3.93 11.25 0.77
N ALA A 121 -5.03 11.17 0.02
CA ALA A 121 -6.15 12.11 0.14
C ALA A 121 -6.87 11.99 1.49
N ALA A 122 -6.96 10.78 2.04
CA ALA A 122 -7.60 10.50 3.32
C ALA A 122 -6.63 10.58 4.52
N ARG A 123 -5.34 10.88 4.30
CA ARG A 123 -4.28 10.82 5.32
C ARG A 123 -4.64 11.56 6.61
N ASP A 124 -5.11 12.80 6.50
CA ASP A 124 -5.42 13.64 7.66
C ASP A 124 -6.54 13.02 8.53
N GLU A 125 -7.47 12.28 7.92
CA GLU A 125 -8.51 11.56 8.68
C GLU A 125 -7.92 10.41 9.50
N PHE A 126 -6.97 9.66 8.94
CA PHE A 126 -6.24 8.62 9.67
C PHE A 126 -5.42 9.21 10.83
N GLU A 127 -4.71 10.30 10.59
CA GLU A 127 -3.91 10.98 11.61
C GLU A 127 -4.79 11.57 12.72
N SER A 128 -5.98 12.11 12.39
CA SER A 128 -6.93 12.66 13.36
C SER A 128 -7.43 11.64 14.38
N ILE A 129 -7.39 10.34 14.04
CA ILE A 129 -7.76 9.24 14.94
C ILE A 129 -6.53 8.53 15.52
N GLY A 130 -5.34 9.12 15.39
CA GLY A 130 -4.08 8.60 15.92
C GLY A 130 -3.50 7.42 15.14
N ALA A 131 -4.02 7.12 13.94
CA ALA A 131 -3.53 6.02 13.13
C ALA A 131 -2.30 6.43 12.32
N THR A 132 -1.31 5.53 12.25
CA THR A 132 -0.18 5.67 11.35
C THR A 132 -0.47 4.93 10.05
N LEU A 133 -0.29 5.58 8.89
CA LEU A 133 -0.28 4.92 7.58
C LEU A 133 1.15 4.55 7.17
N ALA A 134 1.36 3.30 6.79
CA ALA A 134 2.56 2.85 6.09
C ALA A 134 2.20 1.93 4.92
N VAL A 135 2.92 2.08 3.81
CA VAL A 135 2.75 1.26 2.62
C VAL A 135 4.06 0.54 2.30
N VAL A 136 3.97 -0.74 1.98
CA VAL A 136 5.12 -1.64 1.83
C VAL A 136 5.20 -2.12 0.37
N THR A 137 6.38 -2.03 -0.22
CA THR A 137 6.65 -2.48 -1.59
C THR A 137 7.94 -3.28 -1.67
N PRO A 138 8.04 -4.27 -2.57
CA PRO A 138 9.32 -4.90 -2.87
C PRO A 138 10.29 -3.98 -3.62
N GLU A 139 9.86 -2.79 -4.06
CA GLU A 139 10.72 -1.86 -4.78
C GLU A 139 11.78 -1.24 -3.86
N THR A 140 13.01 -1.18 -4.36
CA THR A 140 14.19 -0.70 -3.63
C THR A 140 14.86 0.46 -4.36
N ARG A 141 16.02 0.91 -3.86
CA ARG A 141 16.84 1.98 -4.46
C ARG A 141 16.01 3.27 -4.58
N ASP A 142 16.05 3.93 -5.73
CA ASP A 142 15.38 5.21 -5.96
C ASP A 142 13.91 5.07 -6.35
N PHE A 143 13.38 3.87 -6.60
CA PHE A 143 12.00 3.70 -7.05
C PHE A 143 10.95 4.20 -6.05
N PRO A 144 11.05 3.91 -4.73
CA PRO A 144 10.15 4.49 -3.73
C PRO A 144 10.22 6.02 -3.67
N ARG A 145 11.41 6.60 -3.82
CA ARG A 145 11.62 8.06 -3.83
C ARG A 145 10.98 8.70 -5.06
N GLN A 146 11.20 8.11 -6.24
CA GLN A 146 10.58 8.55 -7.49
C GLN A 146 9.06 8.44 -7.43
N LEU A 147 8.53 7.36 -6.85
CA LEU A 147 7.10 7.18 -6.64
C LEU A 147 6.53 8.30 -5.77
N LYS A 148 7.14 8.58 -4.61
CA LYS A 148 6.70 9.67 -3.72
C LYS A 148 6.72 11.01 -4.44
N TRP A 149 7.78 11.33 -5.17
CA TRP A 149 7.89 12.59 -5.90
C TRP A 149 6.84 12.72 -7.01
N SER A 150 6.69 11.68 -7.84
CA SER A 150 5.79 11.70 -8.99
C SER A 150 4.31 11.83 -8.62
N LEU A 151 3.92 11.28 -7.46
CA LEU A 151 2.55 11.29 -6.97
C LEU A 151 2.31 12.35 -5.87
N GLY A 152 3.34 13.08 -5.45
CA GLY A 152 3.24 14.05 -4.35
C GLY A 152 2.86 13.40 -3.01
N LEU A 153 3.39 12.21 -2.73
CA LEU A 153 3.07 11.47 -1.50
C LEU A 153 3.93 11.92 -0.32
N ASP A 154 3.28 12.11 0.82
CA ASP A 154 3.90 12.23 2.14
C ASP A 154 3.64 10.99 3.03
N LEU A 155 3.10 9.92 2.45
CA LEU A 155 2.99 8.62 3.11
C LEU A 155 4.38 8.03 3.41
N LYS A 156 4.43 7.16 4.44
CA LYS A 156 5.59 6.29 4.71
C LYS A 156 5.61 5.15 3.70
N VAL A 157 6.46 5.25 2.68
CA VAL A 157 6.69 4.18 1.69
C VAL A 157 7.92 3.41 2.14
N LEU A 158 7.74 2.14 2.50
CA LEU A 158 8.75 1.25 3.06
C LEU A 158 9.15 0.19 2.03
N SER A 159 10.44 -0.07 1.91
CA SER A 159 11.00 -1.08 1.00
C SER A 159 11.24 -2.40 1.72
N ASP A 160 10.55 -3.45 1.28
CA ASP A 160 10.71 -4.83 1.73
C ASP A 160 11.82 -5.52 0.91
N VAL A 161 13.07 -5.16 1.20
CA VAL A 161 14.26 -5.40 0.35
C VAL A 161 14.51 -6.89 0.04
N ASP A 162 14.15 -7.78 0.96
CA ASP A 162 14.35 -9.23 0.88
C ASP A 162 13.03 -10.02 0.90
N TYR A 163 11.91 -9.31 0.80
CA TYR A 163 10.55 -9.85 0.87
C TYR A 163 10.17 -10.49 2.23
N ASP A 164 10.99 -10.34 3.28
CA ASP A 164 10.77 -11.00 4.57
C ASP A 164 9.45 -10.57 5.22
N VAL A 165 9.07 -9.30 5.07
CA VAL A 165 7.82 -8.80 5.65
C VAL A 165 6.61 -9.33 4.89
N ALA A 166 6.60 -9.28 3.56
CA ALA A 166 5.53 -9.87 2.77
C ALA A 166 5.42 -11.39 2.96
N MET A 167 6.56 -12.08 3.12
CA MET A 167 6.60 -13.52 3.39
C MET A 167 6.05 -13.85 4.78
N SER A 168 6.46 -13.13 5.83
CA SER A 168 5.99 -13.36 7.20
C SER A 168 4.51 -13.03 7.39
N TYR A 169 3.94 -12.15 6.55
CA TYR A 169 2.50 -11.89 6.49
C TYR A 169 1.73 -12.87 5.61
N GLY A 170 2.42 -13.80 4.92
CA GLY A 170 1.80 -14.80 4.05
C GLY A 170 1.20 -14.22 2.76
N VAL A 171 1.65 -13.04 2.33
CA VAL A 171 1.12 -12.33 1.15
C VAL A 171 2.10 -12.33 -0.03
N LEU A 172 3.18 -13.10 0.02
CA LEU A 172 4.17 -13.16 -1.05
C LEU A 172 3.91 -14.35 -1.98
N PHE A 173 4.02 -14.15 -3.30
CA PHE A 173 3.98 -15.24 -4.27
C PHE A 173 5.08 -15.10 -5.32
N GLN A 174 5.53 -16.24 -5.84
CA GLN A 174 6.39 -16.27 -7.03
C GLN A 174 5.54 -16.06 -8.27
N VAL A 175 5.92 -15.10 -9.11
CA VAL A 175 5.18 -14.76 -10.33
C VAL A 175 5.30 -15.94 -11.33
N PRO A 176 4.18 -16.48 -11.85
CA PRO A 176 4.20 -17.52 -12.87
C PRO A 176 4.95 -17.11 -14.14
N ASP A 177 5.56 -18.06 -14.84
CA ASP A 177 6.43 -17.79 -15.99
C ASP A 177 5.70 -17.07 -17.13
N GLU A 178 4.43 -17.40 -17.37
CA GLU A 178 3.59 -16.75 -18.39
C GLU A 178 3.34 -15.27 -18.04
N THR A 179 3.03 -15.00 -16.77
CA THR A 179 2.83 -13.63 -16.26
C THR A 179 4.13 -12.83 -16.29
N LYS A 180 5.24 -13.47 -15.94
CA LYS A 180 6.58 -12.89 -16.05
C LYS A 180 6.91 -12.54 -17.50
N ALA A 181 6.66 -13.44 -18.45
CA ALA A 181 6.89 -13.21 -19.87
C ALA A 181 6.07 -12.01 -20.39
N HIS A 182 4.79 -11.90 -19.98
CA HIS A 182 3.95 -10.73 -20.32
C HIS A 182 4.55 -9.42 -19.80
N TYR A 183 4.89 -9.35 -18.50
CA TYR A 183 5.46 -8.15 -17.91
C TYR A 183 6.83 -7.79 -18.51
N SER A 184 7.70 -8.77 -18.75
CA SER A 184 8.96 -8.54 -19.45
C SER A 184 8.75 -8.04 -20.88
N GLY A 185 7.73 -8.55 -21.59
CA GLY A 185 7.34 -8.08 -22.93
C GLY A 185 6.86 -6.63 -22.94
N LEU A 186 6.30 -6.14 -21.83
CA LEU A 186 5.95 -4.73 -21.62
C LEU A 186 7.15 -3.86 -21.21
N GLY A 187 8.34 -4.45 -21.03
CA GLY A 187 9.56 -3.76 -20.63
C GLY A 187 9.74 -3.64 -19.11
N PHE A 188 8.99 -4.39 -18.30
CA PHE A 188 9.22 -4.43 -16.86
C PHE A 188 10.39 -5.34 -16.51
N ASP A 189 11.33 -4.77 -15.75
CA ASP A 189 12.42 -5.49 -15.12
C ASP A 189 12.24 -5.43 -13.59
N PHE A 190 11.52 -6.41 -13.05
CA PHE A 190 11.36 -6.52 -11.59
C PHE A 190 12.68 -6.78 -10.88
N GLY A 191 13.68 -7.34 -11.56
CA GLY A 191 14.96 -7.59 -10.91
C GLY A 191 15.74 -6.30 -10.67
N ALA A 192 15.72 -5.39 -11.63
CA ALA A 192 16.24 -4.04 -11.43
C ALA A 192 15.45 -3.27 -10.36
N ARG A 193 14.12 -3.43 -10.32
CA ARG A 193 13.24 -2.71 -9.39
C ARG A 193 13.32 -3.19 -7.95
N HIS A 194 13.47 -4.48 -7.74
CA HIS A 194 13.55 -5.08 -6.41
C HIS A 194 14.99 -5.25 -5.94
N GLY A 195 15.96 -5.25 -6.86
CA GLY A 195 17.37 -5.54 -6.53
C GLY A 195 17.65 -7.04 -6.34
N SER A 196 16.78 -7.91 -6.85
CA SER A 196 16.85 -9.36 -6.74
C SER A 196 16.52 -10.00 -8.08
N THR A 197 17.15 -11.11 -8.47
CA THR A 197 16.77 -11.84 -9.69
C THR A 197 15.47 -12.65 -9.55
N VAL A 198 14.95 -12.72 -8.31
CA VAL A 198 13.74 -13.46 -7.98
C VAL A 198 12.51 -12.65 -8.38
N TRP A 199 11.59 -13.31 -9.09
CA TRP A 199 10.32 -12.72 -9.53
C TRP A 199 9.25 -13.01 -8.50
N MET A 200 9.18 -12.17 -7.46
CA MET A 200 8.14 -12.21 -6.44
C MET A 200 7.36 -10.91 -6.42
N LEU A 201 6.07 -11.02 -6.13
CA LEU A 201 5.18 -9.89 -5.90
C LEU A 201 4.30 -10.17 -4.68
N PRO A 202 3.90 -9.12 -3.94
CA PRO A 202 2.88 -9.29 -2.92
C PRO A 202 1.49 -9.42 -3.56
N ILE A 203 0.65 -10.30 -3.00
CA ILE A 203 -0.80 -10.15 -3.04
C ILE A 203 -1.12 -8.82 -2.34
N PRO A 204 -1.86 -7.92 -2.99
CA PRO A 204 -2.32 -6.71 -2.33
C PRO A 204 -3.09 -7.02 -1.05
N ALA A 205 -2.68 -6.37 0.03
CA ALA A 205 -3.27 -6.59 1.32
C ALA A 205 -3.20 -5.33 2.18
N THR A 206 -4.25 -5.07 2.95
CA THR A 206 -4.32 -3.98 3.92
C THR A 206 -4.66 -4.55 5.29
N TYR A 207 -3.83 -4.23 6.27
CA TYR A 207 -3.99 -4.64 7.66
C TYR A 207 -4.20 -3.44 8.56
N VAL A 208 -5.17 -3.53 9.46
CA VAL A 208 -5.29 -2.63 10.62
C VAL A 208 -4.75 -3.37 11.84
N ILE A 209 -3.65 -2.86 12.40
CA ILE A 209 -2.92 -3.47 13.51
C ILE A 209 -3.03 -2.54 14.73
N ASP A 210 -3.41 -3.07 15.89
CA ASP A 210 -3.50 -2.27 17.12
C ASP A 210 -2.14 -1.99 17.77
N ALA A 211 -2.14 -1.18 18.83
CA ALA A 211 -0.92 -0.78 19.56
C ALA A 211 -0.20 -1.98 20.21
N GLU A 212 -0.89 -3.08 20.46
CA GLU A 212 -0.35 -4.31 21.03
C GLU A 212 0.18 -5.29 19.96
N GLY A 213 -0.09 -5.01 18.68
CA GLY A 213 0.39 -5.78 17.54
C GLY A 213 -0.57 -6.88 17.09
N ARG A 214 -1.86 -6.78 17.42
CA ARG A 214 -2.89 -7.68 16.90
C ARG A 214 -3.55 -7.10 15.67
N ILE A 215 -3.80 -7.97 14.69
CA ILE A 215 -4.54 -7.61 13.48
C ILE A 215 -6.02 -7.52 13.84
N ARG A 216 -6.61 -6.33 13.66
CA ARG A 216 -8.05 -6.05 13.90
C ARG A 216 -8.87 -6.23 12.64
N SER A 217 -8.31 -5.91 11.48
CA SER A 217 -8.87 -6.26 10.18
C SER A 217 -7.75 -6.61 9.21
N ALA A 218 -8.07 -7.51 8.28
CA ALA A 218 -7.21 -7.92 7.18
C ALA A 218 -8.06 -7.95 5.90
N PHE A 219 -7.69 -7.14 4.92
CA PHE A 219 -8.20 -7.20 3.57
C PHE A 219 -7.10 -7.79 2.69
N VAL A 220 -7.32 -8.97 2.10
CA VAL A 220 -6.33 -9.66 1.26
C VAL A 220 -7.04 -10.10 -0.01
N GLU A 221 -6.60 -9.61 -1.17
CA GLU A 221 -7.33 -9.81 -2.42
C GLU A 221 -6.41 -10.23 -3.58
N PRO A 222 -6.51 -11.49 -4.05
CA PRO A 222 -5.80 -12.00 -5.23
C PRO A 222 -6.03 -11.19 -6.51
N ASP A 223 -7.24 -10.66 -6.71
CA ASP A 223 -7.49 -9.73 -7.80
C ASP A 223 -6.85 -8.38 -7.47
N PHE A 224 -5.61 -8.21 -7.94
CA PHE A 224 -4.82 -7.02 -7.68
C PHE A 224 -5.44 -5.69 -8.13
N THR A 225 -6.53 -5.74 -8.88
CA THR A 225 -7.28 -4.57 -9.36
C THR A 225 -8.30 -4.08 -8.34
N ILE A 226 -8.70 -4.92 -7.38
CA ILE A 226 -9.58 -4.59 -6.27
C ILE A 226 -8.72 -4.11 -5.09
N ARG A 227 -9.17 -3.05 -4.41
CA ARG A 227 -8.45 -2.40 -3.31
C ARG A 227 -9.43 -2.01 -2.20
N GLU A 228 -8.98 -2.07 -0.95
CA GLU A 228 -9.78 -1.60 0.17
C GLU A 228 -9.90 -0.06 0.10
N ASP A 229 -11.13 0.44 0.12
CA ASP A 229 -11.37 1.88 0.10
C ASP A 229 -10.97 2.53 1.44
N PRO A 230 -10.32 3.71 1.45
CA PRO A 230 -9.96 4.39 2.69
C PRO A 230 -11.12 4.56 3.68
N ALA A 231 -12.35 4.76 3.19
CA ALA A 231 -13.53 4.86 4.05
C ALA A 231 -13.81 3.56 4.82
N GLN A 232 -13.55 2.39 4.21
CA GLN A 232 -13.70 1.08 4.84
C GLN A 232 -12.61 0.86 5.90
N ILE A 233 -11.35 1.23 5.60
CA ILE A 233 -10.24 1.18 6.56
C ILE A 233 -10.55 2.07 7.77
N LEU A 234 -11.01 3.30 7.54
CA LEU A 234 -11.41 4.25 8.59
C LEU A 234 -12.56 3.70 9.44
N ALA A 235 -13.53 3.01 8.85
CA ALA A 235 -14.61 2.36 9.58
C ALA A 235 -14.06 1.25 10.51
N SER A 236 -13.17 0.40 10.01
CA SER A 236 -12.48 -0.64 10.79
C SER A 236 -11.68 -0.05 11.96
N LEU A 237 -10.97 1.06 11.73
CA LEU A 237 -10.25 1.78 12.78
C LEU A 237 -11.18 2.35 13.86
N ARG A 238 -12.31 2.96 13.47
CA ARG A 238 -13.30 3.49 14.42
C ARG A 238 -13.92 2.37 15.27
N GLN A 239 -14.17 1.20 14.69
CA GLN A 239 -14.65 0.02 15.41
C GLN A 239 -13.58 -0.58 16.34
N ALA A 240 -12.31 -0.60 15.92
CA ALA A 240 -11.21 -1.03 16.77
C ALA A 240 -10.99 -0.07 17.96
N ALA A 241 -11.19 1.24 17.75
CA ALA A 241 -11.08 2.26 18.79
C ALA A 241 -12.26 2.24 19.79
N SER A 242 -13.47 1.84 19.39
CA SER A 242 -14.60 1.72 20.32
C SER A 242 -14.52 0.47 21.21
N THR A 243 -13.78 -0.56 20.76
CA THR A 243 -13.58 -1.82 21.48
C THR A 243 -12.31 -1.84 22.36
N SER A 244 -11.45 -0.83 22.24
CA SER A 244 -10.18 -0.76 22.94
C SER A 244 -10.13 0.45 23.87
N SER A 245 -9.74 0.25 25.13
CA SER A 245 -9.68 1.29 26.16
C SER A 245 -8.57 2.33 25.97
N TRP A 246 -7.86 2.36 24.84
CA TRP A 246 -6.68 3.23 24.64
C TRP A 246 -7.03 4.73 24.51
N LYS A 247 -8.28 5.10 24.19
CA LYS A 247 -8.71 6.50 24.14
C LYS A 247 -8.87 7.18 25.52
N ALA A 248 -8.69 6.46 26.63
CA ALA A 248 -8.99 7.01 27.96
C ALA A 248 -7.91 7.93 28.56
N GLU A 249 -6.68 7.99 28.04
CA GLU A 249 -5.58 8.71 28.72
C GLU A 249 -4.92 9.86 27.93
N GLY A 250 -5.48 10.24 26.77
CA GLY A 250 -4.90 11.28 25.91
C GLY A 250 -5.44 12.71 26.09
N GLY A 251 -6.15 13.04 27.17
CA GLY A 251 -6.88 14.30 27.23
C GLY A 251 -7.36 14.74 28.61
N LYS A 252 -6.46 14.88 29.58
CA LYS A 252 -6.69 15.77 30.73
C LYS A 252 -5.46 16.64 30.96
N LEU A 253 -5.52 17.85 30.42
CA LEU A 253 -4.82 19.00 31.00
C LEU A 253 -5.34 19.16 32.43
N HIS A 254 -4.50 18.85 33.42
CA HIS A 254 -4.77 19.20 34.80
C HIS A 254 -4.69 20.74 34.94
N PRO A 255 -5.77 21.43 35.34
CA PRO A 255 -5.67 22.82 35.76
C PRO A 255 -4.96 22.88 37.11
N GLY A 256 -4.17 23.94 37.29
CA GLY A 256 -3.10 24.03 38.27
C GLY A 256 -3.51 23.85 39.73
N GLN A 257 -2.55 23.40 40.52
CA GLN A 257 -2.52 23.62 41.95
C GLN A 257 -1.49 24.70 42.24
N SER A 258 -2.00 25.92 42.43
CA SER A 258 -1.39 26.93 43.27
C SER A 258 -1.35 26.40 44.70
N GLY A 259 -0.15 26.14 45.21
CA GLY A 259 0.08 25.90 46.62
C GLY A 259 0.97 27.01 47.15
N ASP A 260 0.37 27.99 47.81
CA ASP A 260 1.05 28.87 48.75
C ASP A 260 1.65 28.02 49.88
N GLU A 261 2.93 28.22 50.15
CA GLU A 261 3.65 27.64 51.29
C GLU A 261 3.90 28.74 52.32
N PRO A 262 3.47 28.60 53.59
CA PRO A 262 3.88 29.48 54.66
C PRO A 262 4.86 28.78 55.61
N ALA A 263 6.10 29.29 55.69
CA ALA A 263 6.89 29.55 56.91
C ALA A 263 8.32 29.95 56.53
#